data_AF-A0A5B1R4R0-F1
#
_entry.id   AF-A0A5B1R4R0-F1
#
_cell.length_a   1.000
_cell.length_b   1.000
_cell.length_c   1.000
_cell.angle_alpha   90.00
_cell.angle_beta   90.00
_cell.angle_gamma   90.00
#
_symmetry.space_group_name_H-M   'P 1'
#
loop_
_entity.id
_entity.type
_entity.pdbx_description
1 polymer ?
#
loop_
_entity_poly.entity_id
_entity_poly.type
_entity_poly.pdbx_seq_one_letter_code
_entity_poly.pdbx_strand_id
1 'polypeptide(L)'
;MLGRDCQRVDWVDNNHREKCEILGREHEKEEAEHQSLLDHLAIQHPGMSDRRLREVEEDYFLQWIDLHSISIRKAAIATVLTNMGRLPSFPDLTGWMFGIELGPRLAHSGEIDPSTAFFVRNVSLYSAHGKRQEWAKHAGFLRDDSSWAANDKWLHWAEVNDAMDRLITIIPIGIMYHDIMKMDSVPMLVPSHEARVALTLRLLDPVDHLRRWIPTFKAMVLRGHVLGPPDAEPDDDVELEVGKVIKLGNRWGWVSLTDEEVQQAGYIKNPGVVGSVTQVSA
;
A
#
# COMPACT_ATOMS: atom_id res chain seq x y z
N MET A 1 14.48 14.79 6.61
CA MET A 1 14.51 16.22 7.03
C MET A 1 15.50 16.38 8.18
N LEU A 2 16.78 16.04 7.96
CA LEU A 2 17.81 16.14 8.98
C LEU A 2 18.88 17.10 8.46
N GLY A 3 18.89 18.34 8.94
CA GLY A 3 20.00 19.28 8.68
C GLY A 3 19.68 20.67 8.11
N ARG A 4 18.42 21.14 8.10
CA ARG A 4 18.16 22.59 8.01
C ARG A 4 17.75 23.08 9.38
N ASP A 5 18.65 23.84 10.03
CA ASP A 5 18.35 24.56 11.26
C ASP A 5 17.06 25.36 11.06
N CYS A 6 16.02 25.02 11.83
CA CYS A 6 14.72 25.67 11.76
C CYS A 6 14.92 27.15 12.09
N GLN A 7 14.79 28.03 11.09
CA GLN A 7 15.05 29.45 11.27
C GLN A 7 14.03 30.03 12.25
N ARG A 8 14.53 30.76 13.26
CA ARG A 8 13.77 31.31 14.40
C ARG A 8 12.59 32.21 14.00
N VAL A 9 12.58 32.70 12.76
CA VAL A 9 11.58 33.64 12.22
C VAL A 9 10.22 32.95 11.96
N ASP A 10 10.20 31.63 11.69
CA ASP A 10 8.95 30.89 11.41
C ASP A 10 8.23 30.38 12.68
N TRP A 11 8.75 30.68 13.88
CA TRP A 11 8.33 30.04 15.12
C TRP A 11 6.99 30.52 15.68
N VAL A 12 6.59 31.77 15.42
CA VAL A 12 5.45 32.41 16.10
C VAL A 12 4.17 32.36 15.25
N ASP A 13 4.27 32.54 13.94
CA ASP A 13 3.08 32.76 13.10
C ASP A 13 2.38 31.48 12.62
N ASN A 14 2.99 30.29 12.79
CA ASN A 14 2.51 29.04 12.15
C ASN A 14 2.44 27.78 13.06
N ASN A 15 2.50 27.95 14.40
CA ASN A 15 2.66 26.84 15.37
C ASN A 15 3.83 25.91 15.01
N HIS A 16 4.90 26.46 14.43
CA HIS A 16 5.99 25.66 13.88
C HIS A 16 6.73 24.88 14.96
N ARG A 17 6.92 25.47 16.15
CA ARG A 17 7.56 24.80 17.30
C ARG A 17 6.80 23.54 17.71
N GLU A 18 5.48 23.63 17.87
CA GLU A 18 4.65 22.48 18.25
C GLU A 18 4.70 21.38 17.18
N LYS A 19 4.63 21.76 15.89
CA LYS A 19 4.78 20.81 14.78
C LYS A 19 6.17 20.15 14.77
N CYS A 20 7.24 20.89 15.01
CA CYS A 20 8.59 20.34 15.12
C CYS A 20 8.72 19.39 16.31
N GLU A 21 8.16 19.73 17.47
CA GLU A 21 8.16 18.86 18.66
C GLU A 21 7.33 17.58 18.43
N ILE A 22 6.22 17.65 17.68
CA ILE A 22 5.45 16.46 17.27
C ILE A 22 6.27 15.60 16.31
N LEU A 23 6.83 16.19 15.25
CA LEU A 23 7.63 15.47 14.26
C LEU A 23 8.88 14.84 14.89
N GLY A 24 9.52 15.52 15.85
CA GLY A 24 10.65 14.98 16.61
C GLY A 24 10.26 13.73 17.40
N ARG A 25 9.13 13.76 18.11
CA ARG A 25 8.62 12.61 18.86
C ARG A 25 8.21 11.45 17.96
N GLU A 26 7.62 11.73 16.80
CA GLU A 26 7.28 10.70 15.81
C GLU A 26 8.54 10.02 15.27
N HIS A 27 9.58 10.81 14.95
CA HIS A 27 10.86 10.27 14.48
C HIS A 27 11.59 9.45 15.56
N GLU A 28 11.64 9.92 16.81
CA GLU A 28 12.22 9.16 17.92
C GLU A 28 11.50 7.82 18.12
N LYS A 29 10.17 7.82 17.98
CA LYS A 29 9.36 6.61 18.06
C LYS A 29 9.64 5.66 16.90
N GLU A 30 9.76 6.17 15.68
CA GLU A 30 10.14 5.37 14.50
C GLU A 30 11.49 4.69 14.68
N GLU A 31 12.50 5.43 15.14
CA GLU A 31 13.83 4.90 15.35
C GLU A 31 13.83 3.83 16.45
N ALA A 32 13.06 4.04 17.53
CA ALA A 32 12.91 3.04 18.58
C ALA A 32 12.19 1.76 18.09
N GLU A 33 11.15 1.89 17.26
CA GLU A 33 10.44 0.77 16.65
C GLU A 33 11.35 -0.01 15.68
N HIS A 34 12.15 0.70 14.87
CA HIS A 34 13.13 0.11 13.96
C HIS A 34 14.24 -0.63 14.71
N GLN A 35 14.86 0.02 15.69
CA GLN A 35 15.88 -0.61 16.52
C GLN A 35 15.34 -1.87 17.21
N SER A 36 14.08 -1.85 17.65
CA SER A 36 13.47 -3.02 18.27
C SER A 36 13.28 -4.21 17.31
N LEU A 37 13.04 -3.97 16.02
CA LEU A 37 13.08 -5.02 14.99
C LEU A 37 14.49 -5.56 14.78
N LEU A 38 15.49 -4.69 14.66
CA LEU A 38 16.88 -5.11 14.49
C LEU A 38 17.38 -5.92 15.69
N ASP A 39 17.03 -5.53 16.91
CA ASP A 39 17.34 -6.27 18.13
C ASP A 39 16.68 -7.66 18.11
N HIS A 40 15.43 -7.74 17.65
CA HIS A 40 14.72 -9.01 17.51
C HIS A 40 15.37 -9.92 16.46
N LEU A 41 15.77 -9.38 15.30
CA LEU A 41 16.50 -10.11 14.26
C LEU A 41 17.87 -10.59 14.77
N ALA A 42 18.58 -9.77 15.54
CA ALA A 42 19.86 -10.15 16.15
C ALA A 42 19.73 -11.34 17.11
N ILE A 43 18.62 -11.41 17.86
CA ILE A 43 18.31 -12.55 18.74
C ILE A 43 18.03 -13.81 17.91
N GLN A 44 17.31 -13.69 16.80
CA GLN A 44 17.00 -14.82 15.92
C GLN A 44 18.20 -15.33 15.12
N HIS A 45 19.15 -14.43 14.81
CA HIS A 45 20.32 -14.71 13.98
C HIS A 45 21.64 -14.37 14.70
N PRO A 46 22.00 -15.13 15.76
CA PRO A 46 23.16 -14.81 16.58
C PRO A 46 24.45 -14.84 15.75
N GLY A 47 25.25 -13.79 15.90
CA GLY A 47 26.54 -13.65 15.22
C GLY A 47 26.47 -13.00 13.83
N MET A 48 25.28 -12.64 13.33
CA MET A 48 25.17 -11.78 12.16
C MET A 48 25.63 -10.35 12.48
N SER A 49 26.36 -9.74 11.54
CA SER A 49 26.70 -8.31 11.60
C SER A 49 25.48 -7.43 11.31
N ASP A 50 25.47 -6.19 11.80
CA ASP A 50 24.40 -5.21 11.54
C ASP A 50 24.02 -5.07 10.06
N ARG A 51 25.02 -5.08 9.16
CA ARG A 51 24.76 -5.04 7.71
C ARG A 51 23.91 -6.22 7.23
N ARG A 52 24.21 -7.44 7.72
CA ARG A 52 23.46 -8.65 7.36
C ARG A 52 22.06 -8.63 7.96
N LEU A 53 21.89 -8.07 9.16
CA LEU A 53 20.57 -7.89 9.76
C LEU A 53 19.71 -6.92 8.93
N ARG A 54 20.30 -5.83 8.42
CA ARG A 54 19.62 -4.92 7.49
C ARG A 54 19.24 -5.59 6.16
N GLU A 55 20.11 -6.43 5.61
CA GLU A 55 19.78 -7.22 4.41
C GLU A 55 18.59 -8.16 4.67
N VAL A 56 18.54 -8.82 5.84
CA VAL A 56 17.39 -9.68 6.24
C VAL A 56 16.11 -8.87 6.46
N GLU A 57 16.21 -7.70 7.07
CA GLU A 57 15.10 -6.77 7.23
C GLU A 57 14.51 -6.32 5.88
N GLU A 58 15.38 -5.95 4.93
CA GLU A 58 14.97 -5.58 3.57
C GLU A 58 14.26 -6.75 2.87
N ASP A 59 14.76 -7.97 3.03
CA ASP A 59 14.12 -9.18 2.49
C ASP A 59 12.71 -9.38 3.07
N TYR A 60 12.52 -9.19 4.39
CA TYR A 60 11.20 -9.23 5.01
C TYR A 60 10.26 -8.15 4.46
N PHE A 61 10.76 -6.94 4.26
CA PHE A 61 9.99 -5.83 3.69
C PHE A 61 9.53 -6.14 2.27
N LEU A 62 10.43 -6.62 1.41
CA LEU A 62 10.10 -7.00 0.04
C LEU A 62 9.11 -8.16 0.00
N GLN A 63 9.30 -9.17 0.85
CA GLN A 63 8.37 -10.30 0.95
C GLN A 63 6.97 -9.87 1.41
N TRP A 64 6.87 -8.95 2.38
CA TRP A 64 5.59 -8.41 2.82
C TRP A 64 4.87 -7.69 1.67
N ILE A 65 5.60 -6.90 0.86
CA ILE A 65 5.04 -6.21 -0.30
C ILE A 65 4.48 -7.20 -1.32
N ASP A 66 5.23 -8.25 -1.63
CA ASP A 66 4.80 -9.26 -2.60
C ASP A 66 3.51 -9.96 -2.14
N LEU A 67 3.46 -10.36 -0.86
CA LEU A 67 2.28 -11.00 -0.26
C LEU A 67 1.04 -10.09 -0.26
N HIS A 68 1.22 -8.79 0.02
CA HIS A 68 0.12 -7.82 0.10
C HIS A 68 -0.14 -7.09 -1.22
N SER A 69 0.53 -7.47 -2.32
CA SER A 69 0.53 -6.71 -3.57
C SER A 69 -0.89 -6.46 -4.12
N ILE A 70 -1.76 -7.48 -4.19
CA ILE A 70 -3.15 -7.31 -4.64
C ILE A 70 -3.93 -6.39 -3.70
N SER A 71 -3.80 -6.58 -2.38
CA SER A 71 -4.47 -5.74 -1.38
C SER A 71 -4.06 -4.27 -1.47
N ILE A 72 -2.76 -4.01 -1.67
CA ILE A 72 -2.19 -2.67 -1.86
C ILE A 72 -2.77 -2.01 -3.12
N ARG A 73 -2.80 -2.76 -4.23
CA ARG A 73 -3.33 -2.30 -5.52
C ARG A 73 -4.80 -1.91 -5.44
N LYS A 74 -5.65 -2.74 -4.81
CA LYS A 74 -7.07 -2.41 -4.62
C LYS A 74 -7.28 -1.24 -3.64
N ALA A 75 -6.46 -1.13 -2.59
CA ALA A 75 -6.47 0.03 -1.69
C ALA A 75 -6.11 1.33 -2.42
N ALA A 76 -5.15 1.28 -3.36
CA ALA A 76 -4.76 2.42 -4.19
C ALA A 76 -5.92 2.88 -5.09
N ILE A 77 -6.57 1.97 -5.80
CA ILE A 77 -7.75 2.24 -6.63
C ILE A 77 -8.86 2.87 -5.78
N ALA A 78 -9.20 2.26 -4.64
CA ALA A 78 -10.25 2.76 -3.75
C ALA A 78 -9.95 4.19 -3.27
N THR A 79 -8.69 4.49 -2.99
CA THR A 79 -8.26 5.82 -2.51
C THR A 79 -8.36 6.87 -3.59
N VAL A 80 -7.94 6.56 -4.82
CA VAL A 80 -8.07 7.47 -5.98
C VAL A 80 -9.54 7.75 -6.25
N LEU A 81 -10.39 6.72 -6.31
CA LEU A 81 -11.83 6.89 -6.54
C LEU A 81 -12.51 7.70 -5.43
N THR A 82 -12.14 7.46 -4.16
CA THR A 82 -12.64 8.25 -3.01
C THR A 82 -12.28 9.74 -3.11
N ASN A 83 -11.15 10.07 -3.75
CA ASN A 83 -10.65 11.43 -3.87
C ASN A 83 -10.85 12.04 -5.26
N MET A 84 -11.59 11.38 -6.17
CA MET A 84 -11.72 11.81 -7.56
C MET A 84 -12.19 13.25 -7.72
N GLY A 85 -13.15 13.70 -6.90
CA GLY A 85 -13.62 15.10 -6.92
C GLY A 85 -12.60 16.15 -6.46
N ARG A 86 -11.46 15.72 -5.89
CA ARG A 86 -10.32 16.59 -5.52
C ARG A 86 -9.18 16.54 -6.53
N LEU A 87 -9.27 15.65 -7.53
CA LEU A 87 -8.28 15.50 -8.58
C LEU A 87 -8.72 16.34 -9.79
N PRO A 88 -8.10 17.51 -10.02
CA PRO A 88 -8.61 18.48 -11.00
C PRO A 88 -8.53 17.98 -12.45
N SER A 89 -7.66 17.00 -12.74
CA SER A 89 -7.34 16.51 -14.08
C SER A 89 -7.64 15.02 -14.27
N PHE A 90 -8.40 14.39 -13.38
CA PHE A 90 -8.71 12.97 -13.50
C PHE A 90 -9.33 12.67 -14.89
N PRO A 91 -8.84 11.64 -15.64
CA PRO A 91 -8.02 10.50 -15.19
C PRO A 91 -6.48 10.71 -15.20
N ASP A 92 -5.98 11.88 -15.57
CA ASP A 92 -4.54 12.17 -15.50
C ASP A 92 -4.08 12.29 -14.05
N LEU A 93 -3.27 11.30 -13.63
CA LEU A 93 -2.63 11.22 -12.31
C LEU A 93 -1.18 11.69 -12.33
N THR A 94 -0.74 12.39 -13.39
CA THR A 94 0.59 12.98 -13.45
C THR A 94 0.83 13.84 -12.21
N GLY A 95 1.91 13.52 -11.49
CA GLY A 95 2.26 14.23 -10.26
C GLY A 95 1.37 13.91 -9.06
N TRP A 96 0.64 12.80 -9.06
CA TRP A 96 -0.03 12.23 -7.89
C TRP A 96 0.57 10.87 -7.53
N MET A 97 0.58 10.53 -6.24
CA MET A 97 1.06 9.23 -5.76
C MET A 97 0.24 8.72 -4.59
N PHE A 98 -0.07 7.43 -4.62
CA PHE A 98 -0.62 6.71 -3.48
C PHE A 98 0.54 6.21 -2.60
N GLY A 99 0.62 6.70 -1.38
CA GLY A 99 1.67 6.34 -0.43
C GLY A 99 1.16 5.48 0.72
N ILE A 100 1.94 4.45 1.06
CA ILE A 100 1.79 3.62 2.24
C ILE A 100 3.03 3.79 3.12
N GLU A 101 2.81 4.07 4.40
CA GLU A 101 3.85 4.09 5.42
C GLU A 101 3.65 2.90 6.35
N LEU A 102 4.70 2.09 6.50
CA LEU A 102 4.72 0.90 7.34
C LEU A 102 5.47 1.16 8.65
N GLY A 103 5.04 0.48 9.70
CA GLY A 103 5.81 0.30 10.93
C GLY A 103 6.09 -1.20 11.15
N PRO A 104 7.17 -1.55 11.86
CA PRO A 104 7.47 -2.94 12.14
C PRO A 104 6.50 -3.44 13.22
N ARG A 105 6.13 -4.72 13.13
CA ARG A 105 5.28 -5.37 14.12
C ARG A 105 6.02 -6.54 14.74
N LEU A 106 6.41 -6.37 15.99
CA LEU A 106 7.08 -7.41 16.74
C LEU A 106 6.07 -8.46 17.21
N ALA A 107 6.23 -9.68 16.71
CA ALA A 107 5.60 -10.84 17.31
C ALA A 107 6.27 -11.11 18.67
N HIS A 108 5.46 -11.39 19.70
CA HIS A 108 5.98 -11.54 21.07
C HIS A 108 6.77 -12.86 21.27
N SER A 109 6.75 -13.77 20.29
CA SER A 109 7.53 -15.01 20.30
C SER A 109 7.44 -15.75 18.97
N GLY A 110 8.57 -16.22 18.42
CA GLY A 110 8.61 -17.12 17.27
C GLY A 110 9.26 -16.52 16.01
N GLU A 111 9.31 -17.33 14.94
CA GLU A 111 9.71 -16.89 13.60
C GLU A 111 8.81 -15.73 13.14
N ILE A 112 9.41 -14.70 12.53
CA ILE A 112 8.63 -13.58 11.98
C ILE A 112 7.79 -14.10 10.81
N ASP A 113 6.47 -13.97 10.92
CA ASP A 113 5.54 -14.20 9.81
C ASP A 113 5.59 -13.00 8.85
N PRO A 114 6.05 -13.18 7.60
CA PRO A 114 6.17 -12.09 6.63
C PRO A 114 4.84 -11.43 6.29
N SER A 115 3.70 -12.11 6.49
CA SER A 115 2.38 -11.50 6.26
C SER A 115 1.98 -10.49 7.34
N THR A 116 2.59 -10.57 8.53
CA THR A 116 2.29 -9.71 9.69
C THR A 116 3.50 -8.97 10.24
N ALA A 117 4.68 -9.12 9.63
CA ALA A 117 5.94 -8.46 10.02
C ALA A 117 5.83 -6.94 10.10
N PHE A 118 4.90 -6.35 9.34
CA PHE A 118 4.63 -4.91 9.31
C PHE A 118 3.15 -4.61 9.53
N PHE A 119 2.88 -3.41 10.01
CA PHE A 119 1.53 -2.83 10.04
C PHE A 119 1.48 -1.54 9.21
N VAL A 120 0.32 -1.24 8.66
CA VAL A 120 0.10 -0.02 7.88
C VAL A 120 -0.21 1.14 8.82
N ARG A 121 0.77 2.02 9.03
CA ARG A 121 0.65 3.19 9.88
C ARG A 121 -0.20 4.25 9.20
N ASN A 122 0.21 4.66 8.00
CA ASN A 122 -0.47 5.71 7.24
C ASN A 122 -0.72 5.29 5.79
N VAL A 123 -1.81 5.82 5.23
CA VAL A 123 -2.15 5.68 3.82
C VAL A 123 -2.63 7.04 3.35
N SER A 124 -2.05 7.56 2.26
CA SER A 124 -2.43 8.86 1.75
C SER A 124 -2.27 8.96 0.23
N LEU A 125 -3.11 9.79 -0.38
CA LEU A 125 -2.92 10.23 -1.76
C LEU A 125 -2.39 11.66 -1.70
N TYR A 126 -1.21 11.89 -2.27
CA TYR A 126 -0.58 13.20 -2.26
C TYR A 126 -0.12 13.63 -3.64
N SER A 127 -0.11 14.95 -3.85
CA SER A 127 0.55 15.52 -5.01
C SER A 127 2.06 15.42 -4.83
N ALA A 128 2.71 14.74 -5.77
CA ALA A 128 4.14 14.61 -5.92
C ALA A 128 4.76 15.80 -6.66
N HIS A 129 4.12 16.98 -6.72
CA HIS A 129 4.72 18.20 -7.26
C HIS A 129 5.52 19.00 -6.20
N GLY A 130 6.53 19.74 -6.65
CA GLY A 130 7.26 20.73 -5.85
C GLY A 130 8.25 20.13 -4.84
N LYS A 131 8.37 20.74 -3.66
CA LYS A 131 9.39 20.40 -2.63
C LYS A 131 9.40 18.92 -2.21
N ARG A 132 8.28 18.21 -2.33
CA ARG A 132 8.20 16.77 -2.02
C ARG A 132 8.81 15.90 -3.11
N GLN A 133 8.69 16.31 -4.38
CA GLN A 133 9.37 15.66 -5.50
C GLN A 133 10.88 15.84 -5.38
N GLU A 134 11.31 17.07 -5.09
CA GLU A 134 12.71 17.39 -4.86
C GLU A 134 13.25 16.64 -3.65
N TRP A 135 12.48 16.54 -2.56
CA TRP A 135 12.85 15.74 -1.40
C TRP A 135 13.01 14.25 -1.75
N ALA A 136 12.07 13.67 -2.49
CA ALA A 136 12.17 12.28 -2.93
C ALA A 136 13.38 12.05 -3.86
N LYS A 137 13.68 13.00 -4.77
CA LYS A 137 14.90 12.97 -5.57
C LYS A 137 16.17 13.09 -4.71
N HIS A 138 16.22 14.05 -3.79
CA HIS A 138 17.38 14.32 -2.95
C HIS A 138 17.68 13.22 -1.93
N ALA A 139 16.65 12.52 -1.44
CA ALA A 139 16.82 11.38 -0.56
C ALA A 139 17.18 10.09 -1.33
N GLY A 140 17.43 10.18 -2.64
CA GLY A 140 17.80 9.03 -3.47
C GLY A 140 16.63 8.10 -3.81
N PHE A 141 15.40 8.46 -3.43
CA PHE A 141 14.19 7.68 -3.65
C PHE A 141 13.69 7.74 -5.10
N LEU A 142 14.06 8.78 -5.85
CA LEU A 142 13.83 8.89 -7.28
C LEU A 142 15.19 8.93 -7.98
N ARG A 143 15.55 7.87 -8.71
CA ARG A 143 16.70 7.89 -9.64
C ARG A 143 16.36 8.79 -10.83
N ASP A 144 17.34 9.44 -11.44
CA ASP A 144 17.08 10.29 -12.62
C ASP A 144 16.47 9.51 -13.81
N ASP A 145 16.66 8.18 -13.84
CA ASP A 145 16.04 7.25 -14.80
C ASP A 145 14.71 6.65 -14.31
N SER A 146 14.18 7.07 -13.15
CA SER A 146 12.88 6.61 -12.63
C SER A 146 11.73 7.30 -13.34
N SER A 147 11.75 7.33 -14.68
CA SER A 147 10.52 7.39 -15.45
C SER A 147 9.73 6.16 -15.04
N TRP A 148 8.83 6.28 -14.07
CA TRP A 148 7.64 5.46 -13.87
C TRP A 148 7.71 4.05 -14.50
N ALA A 149 8.78 3.28 -14.26
CA ALA A 149 9.11 2.17 -15.17
C ALA A 149 8.09 1.02 -15.06
N ALA A 150 7.29 1.08 -13.99
CA ALA A 150 6.13 0.23 -13.79
C ALA A 150 4.93 0.61 -14.68
N ASN A 151 4.82 1.85 -15.15
CA ASN A 151 3.79 2.26 -16.12
C ASN A 151 3.99 1.56 -17.46
N ASP A 152 5.24 1.47 -17.94
CA ASP A 152 5.54 0.80 -19.21
C ASP A 152 5.13 -0.68 -19.18
N LYS A 153 5.31 -1.33 -18.02
CA LYS A 153 4.81 -2.70 -17.78
C LYS A 153 3.29 -2.79 -17.98
N TRP A 154 2.51 -1.87 -17.41
CA TRP A 154 1.05 -1.95 -17.45
C TRP A 154 0.48 -1.52 -18.80
N LEU A 155 1.12 -0.57 -19.48
CA LEU A 155 0.81 -0.24 -20.87
C LEU A 155 1.07 -1.45 -21.78
N HIS A 156 2.22 -2.09 -21.63
CA HIS A 156 2.55 -3.31 -22.38
C HIS A 156 1.59 -4.46 -22.05
N TRP A 157 1.27 -4.68 -20.78
CA TRP A 157 0.27 -5.69 -20.38
C TRP A 157 -1.09 -5.40 -21.03
N ALA A 158 -1.55 -4.15 -21.00
CA ALA A 158 -2.83 -3.77 -21.61
C ALA A 158 -2.83 -3.93 -23.13
N GLU A 159 -1.70 -3.66 -23.80
CA GLU A 159 -1.55 -3.90 -25.24
C GLU A 159 -1.61 -5.41 -25.58
N VAL A 160 -0.86 -6.25 -24.85
CA VAL A 160 -0.81 -7.70 -25.08
C VAL A 160 -2.15 -8.38 -24.81
N ASN A 161 -2.95 -7.85 -23.88
CA ASN A 161 -4.24 -8.43 -23.46
C ASN A 161 -5.46 -7.70 -24.06
N ASP A 162 -5.28 -6.87 -25.09
CA ASP A 162 -6.36 -6.11 -25.76
C ASP A 162 -7.25 -5.35 -24.76
N ALA A 163 -6.61 -4.72 -23.77
CA ALA A 163 -7.26 -4.00 -22.67
C ALA A 163 -6.95 -2.49 -22.69
N MET A 164 -6.33 -1.99 -23.75
CA MET A 164 -5.97 -0.58 -23.90
C MET A 164 -7.18 0.36 -23.92
N ASP A 165 -8.30 -0.08 -24.49
CA ASP A 165 -9.56 0.65 -24.53
C ASP A 165 -10.27 0.72 -23.17
N ARG A 166 -10.01 -0.28 -22.31
CA ARG A 166 -10.51 -0.36 -20.93
C ARG A 166 -9.61 0.34 -19.91
N LEU A 167 -8.38 0.71 -20.27
CA LEU A 167 -7.45 1.36 -19.35
C LEU A 167 -7.85 2.82 -19.07
N ILE A 168 -8.24 3.12 -17.83
CA ILE A 168 -8.60 4.48 -17.41
C ILE A 168 -7.33 5.27 -17.09
N THR A 169 -6.46 4.72 -16.24
CA THR A 169 -5.20 5.34 -15.81
C THR A 169 -4.29 4.33 -15.13
N ILE A 170 -3.05 4.70 -14.82
CA ILE A 170 -2.11 3.92 -14.01
C ILE A 170 -1.81 4.69 -12.74
N ILE A 171 -2.06 4.07 -11.59
CA ILE A 171 -1.87 4.67 -10.28
C ILE A 171 -0.47 4.29 -9.77
N PRO A 172 0.44 5.25 -9.57
CA PRO A 172 1.73 4.98 -8.95
C PRO A 172 1.59 4.80 -7.45
N ILE A 173 2.38 3.87 -6.92
CA ILE A 173 2.34 3.45 -5.52
C ILE A 173 3.76 3.59 -4.95
N GLY A 174 3.88 4.31 -3.83
CA GLY A 174 5.08 4.36 -3.01
C GLY A 174 4.84 3.67 -1.67
N ILE A 175 5.66 2.68 -1.34
CA ILE A 175 5.60 1.95 -0.06
C ILE A 175 6.88 2.24 0.69
N MET A 176 6.75 2.76 1.90
CA MET A 176 7.86 3.23 2.71
C MET A 176 7.91 2.50 4.03
N TYR A 177 9.12 2.11 4.44
CA TYR A 177 9.44 1.57 5.75
C TYR A 177 10.80 2.13 6.17
N HIS A 178 10.83 2.91 7.25
CA HIS A 178 12.03 3.66 7.67
C HIS A 178 12.69 4.41 6.50
N ASP A 179 13.91 4.08 6.13
CA ASP A 179 14.70 4.64 5.03
C ASP A 179 14.61 3.81 3.73
N ILE A 180 13.82 2.73 3.74
CA ILE A 180 13.58 1.86 2.59
C ILE A 180 12.30 2.31 1.88
N MET A 181 12.39 2.49 0.55
CA MET A 181 11.24 2.83 -0.29
C MET A 181 11.16 1.90 -1.50
N LYS A 182 9.97 1.34 -1.73
CA LYS A 182 9.65 0.55 -2.92
C LYS A 182 8.59 1.27 -3.74
N MET A 183 8.85 1.36 -5.05
CA MET A 183 7.90 1.86 -6.03
C MET A 183 7.19 0.68 -6.71
N ASP A 184 5.87 0.78 -6.86
CA ASP A 184 5.03 -0.09 -7.69
C ASP A 184 3.98 0.78 -8.42
N SER A 185 3.08 0.16 -9.18
CA SER A 185 1.90 0.80 -9.75
C SER A 185 0.80 -0.20 -10.01
N VAL A 186 -0.40 0.28 -10.32
CA VAL A 186 -1.55 -0.55 -10.68
C VAL A 186 -2.35 0.08 -11.83
N PRO A 187 -2.81 -0.70 -12.82
CA PRO A 187 -3.74 -0.19 -13.81
C PRO A 187 -5.13 -0.09 -13.17
N MET A 188 -5.81 1.01 -13.41
CA MET A 188 -7.23 1.14 -13.10
C MET A 188 -8.00 1.02 -14.39
N LEU A 189 -8.83 -0.01 -14.48
CA LEU A 189 -9.56 -0.38 -15.68
C LEU A 189 -11.06 -0.06 -15.53
N VAL A 190 -11.76 0.03 -16.66
CA VAL A 190 -13.23 0.01 -16.67
C VAL A 190 -13.69 -1.35 -16.13
N PRO A 191 -14.59 -1.38 -15.12
CA PRO A 191 -15.05 -2.65 -14.55
C PRO A 191 -15.66 -3.58 -15.61
N SER A 192 -15.39 -4.88 -15.48
CA SER A 192 -16.02 -5.94 -16.28
C SER A 192 -17.53 -5.98 -16.07
N HIS A 193 -18.26 -6.75 -16.89
CA HIS A 193 -19.71 -6.87 -16.74
C HIS A 193 -20.08 -7.44 -15.36
N GLU A 194 -19.38 -8.47 -14.93
CA GLU A 194 -19.55 -9.16 -13.66
C GLU A 194 -19.23 -8.22 -12.49
N ALA A 195 -18.14 -7.45 -12.60
CA ALA A 195 -17.79 -6.44 -11.61
C ALA A 195 -18.85 -5.34 -11.53
N ARG A 196 -19.43 -4.89 -12.65
CA ARG A 196 -20.55 -3.92 -12.66
C ARG A 196 -21.80 -4.47 -11.99
N VAL A 197 -22.12 -5.76 -12.16
CA VAL A 197 -23.23 -6.40 -11.45
C VAL A 197 -22.98 -6.37 -9.94
N ALA A 198 -21.77 -6.74 -9.49
CA ALA A 198 -21.39 -6.69 -8.08
C ALA A 198 -21.42 -5.26 -7.51
N LEU A 199 -20.95 -4.26 -8.27
CA LEU A 199 -21.03 -2.84 -7.89
C LEU A 199 -22.48 -2.37 -7.77
N THR A 200 -23.35 -2.79 -8.69
CA THR A 200 -24.77 -2.43 -8.67
C THR A 200 -25.46 -2.97 -7.41
N LEU A 201 -25.17 -4.20 -7.01
CA LEU A 201 -25.70 -4.77 -5.78
C LEU A 201 -25.24 -4.01 -4.53
N ARG A 202 -24.03 -3.44 -4.54
CA ARG A 202 -23.52 -2.60 -3.44
C ARG A 202 -24.21 -1.24 -3.33
N LEU A 203 -24.82 -0.72 -4.40
CA LEU A 203 -25.63 0.50 -4.33
C LEU A 203 -26.86 0.34 -3.42
N LEU A 204 -27.26 -0.91 -3.15
CA LEU A 204 -28.34 -1.23 -2.23
C LEU A 204 -27.88 -1.28 -0.77
N ASP A 205 -26.57 -1.31 -0.51
CA ASP A 205 -26.00 -1.27 0.84
C ASP A 205 -25.86 0.20 1.29
N PRO A 206 -26.35 0.59 2.49
CA PRO A 206 -26.18 1.95 3.00
C PRO A 206 -24.71 2.32 3.30
N VAL A 207 -23.79 1.37 3.21
CA VAL A 207 -22.39 1.54 3.57
C VAL A 207 -21.55 2.07 2.40
N ASP A 208 -20.75 3.12 2.65
CA ASP A 208 -19.75 3.60 1.71
C ASP A 208 -18.55 2.63 1.65
N HIS A 209 -18.62 1.67 0.72
CA HIS A 209 -17.60 0.65 0.53
C HIS A 209 -16.23 1.21 0.14
N LEU A 210 -16.18 2.32 -0.61
CA LEU A 210 -14.91 2.95 -1.01
C LEU A 210 -14.19 3.51 0.22
N ARG A 211 -14.92 4.18 1.12
CA ARG A 211 -14.35 4.69 2.39
C ARG A 211 -13.94 3.58 3.36
N ARG A 212 -14.59 2.41 3.29
CA ARG A 212 -14.24 1.25 4.13
C ARG A 212 -12.97 0.55 3.70
N TRP A 213 -12.51 0.75 2.46
CA TRP A 213 -11.38 -0.02 1.93
C TRP A 213 -10.10 0.17 2.74
N ILE A 214 -9.70 1.40 3.07
CA ILE A 214 -8.48 1.63 3.87
C ILE A 214 -8.56 1.00 5.27
N PRO A 215 -9.62 1.20 6.06
CA PRO A 215 -9.82 0.44 7.29
C PRO A 215 -9.74 -1.08 7.10
N THR A 216 -10.38 -1.62 6.07
CA THR A 216 -10.34 -3.04 5.73
C THR A 216 -8.92 -3.52 5.40
N PHE A 217 -8.18 -2.77 4.59
CA PHE A 217 -6.78 -3.05 4.26
C PHE A 217 -5.90 -3.12 5.51
N LYS A 218 -5.95 -2.10 6.36
CA LYS A 218 -5.21 -2.09 7.63
C LYS A 218 -5.57 -3.29 8.49
N ALA A 219 -6.85 -3.65 8.53
CA ALA A 219 -7.34 -4.76 9.33
C ALA A 219 -6.94 -6.14 8.75
N MET A 220 -6.81 -6.27 7.42
CA MET A 220 -6.27 -7.46 6.76
C MET A 220 -4.79 -7.65 7.13
N VAL A 221 -3.98 -6.59 6.97
CA VAL A 221 -2.57 -6.58 7.36
C VAL A 221 -2.38 -6.97 8.83
N LEU A 222 -3.18 -6.39 9.73
CA LEU A 222 -3.11 -6.71 11.15
C LEU A 222 -3.51 -8.15 11.49
N ARG A 223 -4.23 -8.84 10.61
CA ARG A 223 -4.62 -10.24 10.81
C ARG A 223 -3.77 -11.23 10.02
N GLY A 224 -2.82 -10.77 9.21
CA GLY A 224 -2.07 -11.64 8.28
C GLY A 224 -2.94 -12.14 7.13
N HIS A 225 -4.05 -11.44 6.86
CA HIS A 225 -4.93 -11.75 5.75
C HIS A 225 -4.52 -10.93 4.53
N VAL A 226 -4.72 -11.48 3.34
CA VAL A 226 -4.38 -10.85 2.06
C VAL A 226 -5.47 -11.13 1.03
N LEU A 227 -5.55 -10.32 -0.02
CA LEU A 227 -6.35 -10.65 -1.19
C LEU A 227 -5.62 -11.64 -2.09
N GLY A 228 -6.37 -12.59 -2.65
CA GLY A 228 -5.87 -13.54 -3.62
C GLY A 228 -7.01 -14.16 -4.44
N PRO A 229 -6.72 -15.14 -5.30
CA PRO A 229 -5.42 -15.83 -5.39
C PRO A 229 -4.32 -14.94 -6.00
N PRO A 230 -3.03 -15.21 -5.71
CA PRO A 230 -1.91 -14.32 -6.09
C PRO A 230 -1.65 -14.25 -7.61
N ASP A 231 -2.16 -15.22 -8.36
CA ASP A 231 -2.11 -15.33 -9.81
C ASP A 231 -3.33 -14.73 -10.51
N ALA A 232 -4.27 -14.14 -9.77
CA ALA A 232 -5.41 -13.42 -10.34
C ALA A 232 -4.94 -12.31 -11.29
N GLU A 233 -5.61 -12.22 -12.44
CA GLU A 233 -5.30 -11.21 -13.45
C GLU A 233 -5.66 -9.79 -12.94
N PRO A 234 -4.98 -8.74 -13.45
CA PRO A 234 -5.25 -7.37 -13.02
C PRO A 234 -6.70 -6.90 -13.20
N ASP A 235 -7.42 -7.43 -14.20
CA ASP A 235 -8.83 -7.11 -14.48
C ASP A 235 -9.83 -8.12 -13.88
N ASP A 236 -9.34 -9.15 -13.19
CA ASP A 236 -10.18 -10.11 -12.49
C ASP A 236 -10.51 -9.61 -11.07
N ASP A 237 -11.52 -8.75 -10.99
CA ASP A 237 -11.99 -8.16 -9.74
C ASP A 237 -12.87 -9.10 -8.92
N VAL A 238 -13.55 -10.05 -9.57
CA VAL A 238 -14.68 -10.80 -8.99
C VAL A 238 -14.22 -12.11 -8.36
N GLU A 239 -13.17 -12.73 -8.89
CA GLU A 239 -12.60 -13.96 -8.32
C GLU A 239 -11.71 -13.70 -7.09
N LEU A 240 -11.47 -12.42 -6.75
CA LEU A 240 -10.65 -12.06 -5.62
C LEU A 240 -11.36 -12.24 -4.28
N GLU A 241 -10.77 -13.06 -3.43
CA GLU A 241 -11.22 -13.42 -2.09
C GLU A 241 -10.21 -12.98 -1.01
N VAL A 242 -10.67 -12.93 0.25
CA VAL A 242 -9.75 -12.76 1.38
C VAL A 242 -9.24 -14.12 1.80
N GLY A 243 -7.92 -14.27 1.87
CA GLY A 243 -7.25 -15.46 2.36
C GLY A 243 -6.24 -15.16 3.46
N LYS A 244 -5.57 -16.20 3.91
CA LYS A 244 -4.39 -16.14 4.78
C LYS A 244 -3.19 -16.74 4.07
N VAL A 245 -2.00 -16.27 4.43
CA VAL A 245 -0.75 -16.83 3.95
C VAL A 245 -0.28 -17.88 4.95
N ILE A 246 -0.02 -19.09 4.48
CA ILE A 246 0.47 -20.20 5.30
C ILE A 246 1.78 -20.73 4.76
N LYS A 247 2.68 -21.15 5.67
CA LYS A 247 3.95 -21.77 5.30
C LYS A 247 3.72 -23.24 4.92
N LEU A 248 3.89 -23.56 3.64
CA LEU A 248 3.83 -24.91 3.07
C LEU A 248 5.26 -25.39 2.75
N GLY A 249 5.91 -25.99 3.75
CA GLY A 249 7.32 -26.35 3.68
C GLY A 249 8.22 -25.11 3.60
N ASN A 250 8.92 -24.94 2.48
CA ASN A 250 9.81 -23.79 2.24
C ASN A 250 9.15 -22.68 1.40
N ARG A 251 7.85 -22.76 1.16
CA ARG A 251 7.10 -21.77 0.37
C ARG A 251 5.93 -21.23 1.16
N TRP A 252 5.56 -19.99 0.88
CA TRP A 252 4.33 -19.39 1.37
C TRP A 252 3.22 -19.64 0.35
N GLY A 253 2.09 -20.17 0.81
CA GLY A 253 0.91 -20.43 0.01
C GLY A 253 -0.27 -19.59 0.49
N TRP A 254 -1.11 -19.17 -0.45
CA TRP A 254 -2.37 -18.50 -0.14
C TRP A 254 -3.48 -19.55 0.03
N VAL A 255 -4.32 -19.38 1.04
CA VAL A 255 -5.52 -20.20 1.26
C VAL A 255 -6.69 -19.28 1.57
N SER A 256 -7.79 -19.45 0.83
CA SER A 256 -9.02 -18.68 1.05
C SER A 256 -9.58 -18.89 2.46
N LEU A 257 -10.14 -17.83 3.02
CA LEU A 257 -10.91 -17.89 4.26
C LEU A 257 -12.30 -18.43 3.98
N THR A 258 -12.93 -19.08 4.96
CA THR A 258 -14.34 -19.46 4.82
C THR A 258 -15.25 -18.24 4.86
N ASP A 259 -16.47 -18.36 4.32
CA ASP A 259 -17.48 -17.30 4.38
C ASP A 259 -17.75 -16.85 5.83
N GLU A 260 -17.75 -17.79 6.79
CA GLU A 260 -17.90 -17.48 8.21
C GLU A 260 -16.72 -16.69 8.76
N GLU A 261 -15.48 -17.04 8.41
CA GLU A 261 -14.28 -16.30 8.81
C GLU A 261 -14.30 -14.87 8.24
N VAL A 262 -14.66 -14.71 6.97
CA VAL A 262 -14.79 -13.42 6.29
C VAL A 262 -15.87 -12.57 6.96
N GLN A 263 -17.02 -13.16 7.27
CA GLN A 263 -18.13 -12.48 7.93
C GLN A 263 -17.77 -12.05 9.36
N GLN A 264 -17.13 -12.93 10.14
CA GLN A 264 -16.69 -12.62 11.51
C GLN A 264 -15.63 -11.52 11.53
N ALA A 265 -14.74 -11.50 10.54
CA ALA A 265 -13.75 -10.43 10.38
C ALA A 265 -14.36 -9.10 9.89
N GLY A 266 -15.62 -9.11 9.42
CA GLY A 266 -16.34 -7.94 8.96
C GLY A 266 -15.85 -7.40 7.62
N TYR A 267 -15.30 -8.25 6.76
CA TYR A 267 -14.79 -7.83 5.45
C TYR A 267 -15.90 -7.48 4.46
N ILE A 268 -15.51 -6.75 3.42
CA ILE A 268 -16.40 -6.32 2.34
C ILE A 268 -16.67 -7.53 1.44
N LYS A 269 -17.94 -7.78 1.08
CA LYS A 269 -18.28 -8.80 0.08
C LYS A 269 -17.68 -8.45 -1.28
N ASN A 270 -17.07 -9.43 -1.96
CA ASN A 270 -16.33 -9.28 -3.23
C ASN A 270 -15.20 -8.26 -3.14
N PRO A 271 -14.26 -8.40 -2.19
CA PRO A 271 -13.31 -7.35 -1.82
C PRO A 271 -12.42 -6.85 -2.97
N GLY A 272 -12.21 -7.65 -4.02
CA GLY A 272 -11.47 -7.23 -5.23
C GLY A 272 -12.20 -6.25 -6.12
N VAL A 273 -13.54 -6.23 -6.09
CA VAL A 273 -14.35 -5.28 -6.86
C VAL A 273 -14.21 -3.90 -6.23
N VAL A 274 -13.61 -2.95 -6.94
CA VAL A 274 -13.44 -1.57 -6.49
C VAL A 274 -13.88 -0.61 -7.59
N GLY A 275 -14.95 0.15 -7.34
CA GLY A 275 -15.52 1.06 -8.34
C GLY A 275 -16.45 2.11 -7.73
N SER A 276 -16.67 3.20 -8.47
CA SER A 276 -17.60 4.27 -8.10
C SER A 276 -18.91 4.18 -8.87
N VAL A 277 -19.98 4.77 -8.32
CA VAL A 277 -21.32 4.82 -8.94
C VAL A 277 -21.27 5.41 -10.36
N THR A 278 -20.41 6.41 -10.59
CA THR A 278 -20.21 7.04 -11.89
C THR A 278 -19.70 6.08 -12.97
N GLN A 279 -18.98 5.01 -12.60
CA GLN A 279 -18.50 3.99 -13.54
C GLN A 279 -19.57 2.97 -13.92
N VAL A 280 -20.70 2.93 -13.22
CA VAL A 280 -21.83 2.03 -13.52
C VAL A 280 -22.82 2.66 -14.51
N SER A 281 -22.81 3.99 -14.63
CA SER A 281 -23.75 4.76 -15.47
C SER A 281 -23.16 5.25 -16.81
N ALA A 282 -21.90 4.96 -17.10
CA ALA A 282 -21.22 5.25 -18.37
C ALA A 282 -21.22 4.01 -19.27
#